data_AF-A0A3A4PRB4-F1
#
_entry.id   AF-A0A3A4PRB4-F1
#
_cell.length_a   1.000
_cell.length_b   1.000
_cell.length_c   1.000
_cell.angle_alpha   90.00
_cell.angle_beta   90.00
_cell.angle_gamma   90.00
#
_symmetry.space_group_name_H-M   'P 1'
#
loop_
_entity.id
_entity.type
_entity.pdbx_description
1 polymer ?
#
loop_
_entity_poly.entity_id
_entity_poly.type
_entity_poly.pdbx_seq_one_letter_code
_entity_poly.pdbx_strand_id
1 'polypeptide(L)'
;MKPVTIESLVSEAARTRARRTDGFRFCAEPACEVAYFQPDTGARFLRCEVRVRIGQKETASPRPVCYCFGHTIEEIEGEVERTGTSRVPDEIAEKCRQGLDRCEETNPQGACCLGNVRQAMKYAQAGRGVAIPKASRSRPDAGTIAQVGALASAVAASACCWLPLLLIATGVSGGALASAFEAWRPVLLPATLALLGLAFYFTYRTRRVASAGGGPACCAPARTARTESGPEACRPPHRSAGFAFHQLNKPILWVVTILVLAFAFFPNYVDYLMHGKDAIAARSDLDRTVVQIDGMTCEGCAAGIEASLRRIPGVVTAEVSYDKRQAVIGSPSTERISPQAILDAIRQAGGYTGHFFDPDPRQP
;
A
#
# COMPACT_ATOMS: atom_id res chain seq x y z
N MET A 1 -1.33 -23.66 0.39
CA MET A 1 -2.53 -24.24 -0.27
C MET A 1 -3.62 -24.46 0.78
N LYS A 2 -4.83 -24.85 0.38
CA LYS A 2 -5.88 -25.19 1.34
C LYS A 2 -5.67 -26.60 1.92
N PRO A 3 -5.99 -26.83 3.21
CA PRO A 3 -5.83 -28.14 3.85
C PRO A 3 -6.55 -29.27 3.11
N VAL A 4 -7.74 -28.98 2.57
CA VAL A 4 -8.56 -29.92 1.80
C VAL A 4 -7.79 -30.55 0.63
N THR A 5 -6.85 -29.84 0.00
CA THR A 5 -6.03 -30.38 -1.09
C THR A 5 -5.09 -31.47 -0.60
N ILE A 6 -4.42 -31.24 0.54
CA ILE A 6 -3.58 -32.27 1.18
C ILE A 6 -4.46 -33.43 1.62
N GLU A 7 -5.59 -33.14 2.24
CA GLU A 7 -6.51 -34.15 2.77
C GLU A 7 -7.13 -35.04 1.68
N SER A 8 -7.40 -34.47 0.52
CA SER A 8 -8.02 -35.19 -0.60
C SER A 8 -7.00 -35.96 -1.42
N LEU A 9 -5.81 -35.39 -1.63
CA LEU A 9 -4.86 -35.90 -2.61
C LEU A 9 -3.67 -36.63 -2.02
N VAL A 10 -3.25 -36.34 -0.79
CA VAL A 10 -2.14 -37.07 -0.17
C VAL A 10 -2.66 -38.37 0.44
N SER A 11 -1.94 -39.46 0.20
CA SER A 11 -2.26 -40.76 0.76
C SER A 11 -2.37 -40.66 2.28
N GLU A 12 -3.29 -41.42 2.85
CA GLU A 12 -3.53 -41.39 4.29
C GLU A 12 -2.28 -41.79 5.08
N ALA A 13 -1.57 -42.82 4.61
CA ALA A 13 -0.29 -43.26 5.17
C ALA A 13 0.78 -42.17 5.17
N ALA A 14 0.83 -41.33 4.14
CA ALA A 14 1.77 -40.22 4.09
C ALA A 14 1.34 -39.10 5.04
N ARG A 15 0.04 -38.76 5.10
CA ARG A 15 -0.50 -37.65 5.92
C ARG A 15 -0.26 -37.82 7.42
N THR A 16 -0.23 -39.05 7.94
CA THR A 16 0.04 -39.30 9.38
C THR A 16 1.42 -38.82 9.83
N ARG A 17 2.37 -38.65 8.90
CA ARG A 17 3.69 -38.05 9.20
C ARG A 17 3.64 -36.55 9.42
N ALA A 18 2.56 -35.88 9.01
CA ALA A 18 2.37 -34.45 9.25
C ALA A 18 1.54 -34.22 10.51
N ARG A 19 2.00 -33.30 11.37
CA ARG A 19 1.26 -32.90 12.59
C ARG A 19 -0.03 -32.14 12.29
N ARG A 20 -0.09 -31.48 11.13
CA ARG A 20 -1.21 -30.65 10.68
C ARG A 20 -1.22 -30.59 9.15
N THR A 21 -2.39 -30.37 8.53
CA THR A 21 -2.58 -30.36 7.07
C THR A 21 -2.53 -28.95 6.45
N ASP A 22 -2.47 -27.90 7.26
CA ASP A 22 -2.32 -26.52 6.83
C ASP A 22 -0.85 -26.12 6.60
N GLY A 23 -0.62 -24.99 5.93
CA GLY A 23 0.73 -24.45 5.71
C GLY A 23 1.56 -25.16 4.64
N PHE A 24 1.07 -26.24 4.03
CA PHE A 24 1.74 -26.87 2.90
C PHE A 24 1.74 -25.98 1.65
N ARG A 25 2.82 -26.10 0.86
CA ARG A 25 3.03 -25.49 -0.45
C ARG A 25 3.24 -26.58 -1.49
N PHE A 26 2.80 -26.31 -2.71
CA PHE A 26 3.01 -27.19 -3.86
C PHE A 26 4.35 -26.85 -4.52
N CYS A 27 5.12 -27.87 -4.89
CA CYS A 27 6.37 -27.73 -5.62
C CYS A 27 6.10 -27.92 -7.12
N ALA A 28 6.21 -26.86 -7.91
CA ALA A 28 5.94 -26.90 -9.35
C ALA A 28 7.15 -27.36 -10.20
N GLU A 29 8.32 -27.53 -9.60
CA GLU A 29 9.54 -27.91 -10.31
C GLU A 29 9.38 -29.31 -10.97
N PRO A 30 9.46 -29.45 -12.30
CA PRO A 30 9.16 -30.70 -13.00
C PRO A 30 10.04 -31.88 -12.56
N ALA A 31 11.34 -31.64 -12.38
CA ALA A 31 12.32 -32.68 -12.02
C ALA A 31 12.31 -33.02 -10.51
N CYS A 32 11.60 -32.25 -9.69
CA CYS A 32 11.58 -32.46 -8.24
C CYS A 32 10.52 -33.51 -7.85
N GLU A 33 10.92 -34.57 -7.15
CA GLU A 33 10.00 -35.61 -6.68
C GLU A 33 9.04 -35.13 -5.59
N VAL A 34 9.37 -34.05 -4.89
CA VAL A 34 8.48 -33.47 -3.88
C VAL A 34 7.25 -32.88 -4.56
N ALA A 35 6.07 -33.31 -4.12
CA ALA A 35 4.79 -32.71 -4.50
C ALA A 35 4.43 -31.56 -3.55
N TYR A 36 4.55 -31.81 -2.24
CA TYR A 36 4.18 -30.86 -1.21
C TYR A 36 5.26 -30.72 -0.15
N PHE A 37 5.43 -29.51 0.38
CA PHE A 37 6.33 -29.26 1.50
C PHE A 37 5.74 -28.24 2.46
N GLN A 38 6.04 -28.40 3.75
CA GLN A 38 5.61 -27.51 4.82
C GLN A 38 6.86 -26.82 5.41
N PRO A 39 7.04 -25.51 5.19
CA PRO A 39 8.26 -24.80 5.63
C PRO A 39 8.49 -24.83 7.14
N ASP A 40 7.41 -24.75 7.92
CA ASP A 40 7.51 -24.57 9.38
C ASP A 40 7.97 -25.85 10.11
N THR A 41 7.53 -27.02 9.61
CA THR A 41 7.82 -28.33 10.22
C THR A 41 8.89 -29.10 9.46
N GLY A 42 9.19 -28.69 8.22
CA GLY A 42 10.03 -29.43 7.29
C GLY A 42 9.36 -30.65 6.66
N ALA A 43 8.07 -30.92 6.94
CA ALA A 43 7.36 -32.07 6.39
C ALA A 43 7.30 -32.02 4.85
N ARG A 44 7.46 -33.16 4.19
CA ARG A 44 7.43 -33.28 2.73
C ARG A 44 6.58 -34.48 2.32
N PHE A 45 5.87 -34.32 1.21
CA PHE A 45 5.16 -35.40 0.52
C PHE A 45 5.67 -35.50 -0.91
N LEU A 46 6.01 -36.72 -1.31
CA LEU A 46 6.51 -37.04 -2.64
C LEU A 46 5.36 -37.23 -3.63
N ARG A 47 5.67 -37.17 -4.93
CA ARG A 47 4.72 -37.40 -6.02
C ARG A 47 4.04 -38.76 -5.93
N CYS A 48 4.78 -39.81 -5.54
CA CYS A 48 4.23 -41.16 -5.35
C CYS A 48 3.25 -41.28 -4.17
N GLU A 49 3.26 -40.29 -3.27
CA GLU A 49 2.35 -40.23 -2.11
C GLU A 49 1.09 -39.41 -2.42
N VAL A 50 0.97 -38.89 -3.64
CA VAL A 50 -0.20 -38.19 -4.14
C VAL A 50 -1.03 -39.15 -4.99
N ARG A 51 -2.34 -39.22 -4.71
CA ARG A 51 -3.30 -40.16 -5.32
C ARG A 51 -3.48 -39.97 -6.82
N VAL A 52 -3.12 -38.80 -7.35
CA VAL A 52 -3.26 -38.46 -8.76
C VAL A 52 -1.90 -38.14 -9.36
N ARG A 53 -1.72 -38.44 -10.65
CA ARG A 53 -0.54 -38.05 -11.41
C ARG A 53 -0.47 -36.53 -11.51
N ILE A 54 0.68 -35.94 -11.17
CA ILE A 54 0.85 -34.49 -11.16
C ILE A 54 1.35 -34.04 -12.52
N GLY A 55 0.46 -33.62 -13.43
CA GLY A 55 0.80 -33.32 -14.83
C GLY A 55 2.03 -32.43 -15.06
N GLN A 56 2.31 -31.44 -14.20
CA GLN A 56 3.52 -30.59 -14.28
C GLN A 56 4.84 -31.35 -14.05
N LYS A 57 4.77 -32.55 -13.49
CA LYS A 57 5.89 -33.44 -13.18
C LYS A 57 5.86 -34.72 -14.01
N GLU A 58 4.95 -34.81 -14.98
CA GLU A 58 4.81 -35.95 -15.89
C GLU A 58 5.45 -35.62 -17.24
N THR A 59 6.31 -36.52 -17.72
CA THR A 59 6.85 -36.47 -19.09
C THR A 59 6.10 -37.42 -20.04
N ALA A 60 5.49 -38.49 -19.50
CA ALA A 60 4.76 -39.49 -20.26
C ALA A 60 3.24 -39.25 -20.20
N SER A 61 2.56 -39.52 -21.31
CA SER A 61 1.10 -39.48 -21.41
C SER A 61 0.43 -40.53 -20.50
N PRO A 62 -0.80 -40.28 -19.99
CA PRO A 62 -1.49 -38.99 -19.99
C PRO A 62 -0.86 -37.99 -19.01
N ARG A 63 -0.76 -36.71 -19.42
CA ARG A 63 -0.35 -35.58 -18.55
C ARG A 63 -1.59 -34.79 -18.11
N PRO A 64 -2.15 -35.02 -16.92
CA PRO A 64 -3.42 -34.40 -16.53
C PRO A 64 -3.26 -32.90 -16.27
N VAL A 65 -4.17 -32.08 -16.79
CA VAL A 65 -4.18 -30.63 -16.57
C VAL A 65 -5.45 -30.15 -15.87
N CYS A 66 -6.61 -30.75 -16.17
CA CYS A 66 -7.87 -30.52 -15.45
C CYS A 66 -8.36 -31.80 -14.79
N TYR A 67 -8.21 -31.87 -13.47
CA TYR A 67 -8.55 -33.06 -12.69
C TYR A 67 -10.05 -33.22 -12.44
N CYS A 68 -10.83 -32.14 -12.49
CA CYS A 68 -12.29 -32.20 -12.32
C CYS A 68 -12.98 -32.86 -13.51
N PHE A 69 -12.51 -32.55 -14.72
CA PHE A 69 -13.19 -32.93 -15.97
C PHE A 69 -12.36 -33.84 -16.88
N GLY A 70 -11.18 -34.27 -16.42
CA GLY A 70 -10.37 -35.29 -17.09
C GLY A 70 -9.51 -34.78 -18.26
N HIS A 71 -9.40 -33.46 -18.47
CA HIS A 71 -8.62 -32.95 -19.60
C HIS A 71 -7.11 -33.12 -19.39
N THR A 72 -6.40 -33.46 -20.47
CA THR A 72 -4.95 -33.66 -20.49
C THR A 72 -4.24 -32.64 -21.38
N ILE A 73 -2.90 -32.58 -21.27
CA ILE A 73 -2.09 -31.74 -22.15
C ILE A 73 -2.16 -32.26 -23.59
N GLU A 74 -2.19 -33.58 -23.79
CA GLU A 74 -2.24 -34.20 -25.12
C GLU A 74 -3.52 -33.82 -25.88
N GLU A 75 -4.65 -33.73 -25.19
CA GLU A 75 -5.92 -33.28 -25.76
C GLU A 75 -5.83 -31.84 -26.28
N ILE A 76 -5.27 -30.94 -25.47
CA ILE A 76 -5.08 -29.52 -25.84
C ILE A 76 -4.10 -29.41 -27.00
N GLU A 77 -2.96 -30.11 -26.95
CA GLU A 77 -1.96 -30.12 -28.00
C GLU A 77 -2.56 -30.63 -29.31
N GLY A 78 -3.32 -31.74 -29.28
CA GLY A 78 -3.99 -32.30 -30.47
C GLY A 78 -5.08 -31.40 -31.05
N GLU A 79 -5.86 -30.71 -30.22
CA GLU A 79 -6.84 -29.71 -30.69
C GLU A 79 -6.15 -28.51 -31.34
N VAL A 80 -5.10 -28.00 -30.72
CA VAL A 80 -4.31 -26.87 -31.24
C VAL A 80 -3.60 -27.27 -32.52
N GLU A 81 -3.11 -28.49 -32.64
CA GLU A 81 -2.53 -29.03 -33.87
C GLU A 81 -3.53 -29.05 -35.02
N ARG A 82 -4.75 -29.52 -34.77
CA ARG A 82 -5.79 -29.62 -35.80
C ARG A 82 -6.42 -28.28 -36.17
N THR A 83 -6.63 -27.38 -35.20
CA THR A 83 -7.50 -26.19 -35.39
C THR A 83 -6.80 -24.85 -35.15
N GLY A 84 -5.60 -24.86 -34.57
CA GLY A 84 -4.89 -23.65 -34.14
C GLY A 84 -5.32 -23.12 -32.76
N THR A 85 -6.36 -23.70 -32.16
CA THR A 85 -6.85 -23.33 -30.82
C THR A 85 -7.38 -24.56 -30.07
N SER A 86 -7.81 -24.40 -28.83
CA SER A 86 -8.47 -25.47 -28.06
C SER A 86 -9.75 -24.95 -27.42
N ARG A 87 -10.79 -25.79 -27.38
CA ARG A 87 -12.08 -25.51 -26.74
C ARG A 87 -12.09 -25.88 -25.26
N VAL A 88 -11.10 -26.66 -24.81
CA VAL A 88 -10.94 -27.10 -23.42
C VAL A 88 -11.06 -25.95 -22.40
N PRO A 89 -10.46 -24.76 -22.57
CA PRO A 89 -10.63 -23.66 -21.63
C PRO A 89 -12.09 -23.21 -21.46
N ASP A 90 -12.86 -23.19 -22.57
CA ASP A 90 -14.25 -22.73 -22.59
C ASP A 90 -15.18 -23.79 -21.99
N GLU A 91 -14.94 -25.06 -22.30
CA GLU A 91 -15.67 -26.19 -21.71
C GLU A 91 -15.49 -26.26 -20.19
N ILE A 92 -14.25 -26.09 -19.70
CA ILE A 92 -13.97 -26.02 -18.26
C ILE A 92 -14.69 -24.83 -17.64
N ALA A 93 -14.64 -23.65 -18.27
CA ALA A 93 -15.26 -22.45 -17.73
C ALA A 93 -16.80 -22.56 -17.65
N GLU A 94 -17.44 -23.21 -18.62
CA GLU A 94 -18.88 -23.51 -18.59
C GLU A 94 -19.22 -24.47 -17.44
N LYS A 95 -18.51 -25.61 -17.32
CA LYS A 95 -18.76 -26.57 -16.22
C LYS A 95 -18.48 -25.96 -14.82
N CYS A 96 -17.49 -25.07 -14.69
CA CYS A 96 -17.26 -24.31 -13.46
C CYS A 96 -18.41 -23.33 -13.14
N ARG A 97 -18.99 -22.67 -14.15
CA ARG A 97 -20.17 -21.79 -13.94
C ARG A 97 -21.38 -22.56 -13.42
N GLN A 98 -21.47 -23.83 -13.76
CA GLN A 98 -22.51 -24.75 -13.26
C GLN A 98 -22.20 -25.31 -11.86
N GLY A 99 -21.06 -24.96 -11.25
CA GLY A 99 -20.66 -25.43 -9.93
C GLY A 99 -20.25 -26.90 -9.88
N LEU A 100 -19.88 -27.49 -11.03
CA LEU A 100 -19.48 -28.89 -11.14
C LEU A 100 -18.00 -29.13 -10.78
N ASP A 101 -17.24 -28.08 -10.47
CA ASP A 101 -15.82 -28.18 -10.18
C ASP A 101 -15.52 -28.46 -8.70
N ARG A 102 -14.48 -29.28 -8.48
CA ARG A 102 -13.92 -29.60 -7.16
C ARG A 102 -12.41 -29.40 -7.18
N CYS A 103 -11.97 -28.24 -7.69
CA CYS A 103 -10.55 -27.98 -7.96
C CYS A 103 -9.67 -28.16 -6.72
N GLU A 104 -10.19 -27.78 -5.55
CA GLU A 104 -9.43 -27.82 -4.29
C GLU A 104 -9.21 -29.24 -3.78
N GLU A 105 -10.07 -30.18 -4.18
CA GLU A 105 -10.03 -31.60 -3.80
C GLU A 105 -9.32 -32.46 -4.85
N THR A 106 -9.40 -32.06 -6.12
CA THR A 106 -8.96 -32.90 -7.25
C THR A 106 -7.66 -32.43 -7.89
N ASN A 107 -7.36 -31.12 -7.87
CA ASN A 107 -6.14 -30.57 -8.48
C ASN A 107 -5.00 -30.52 -7.45
N PRO A 108 -3.83 -31.15 -7.71
CA PRO A 108 -2.66 -31.07 -6.84
C PRO A 108 -2.20 -29.65 -6.49
N GLN A 109 -2.45 -28.65 -7.32
CA GLN A 109 -2.10 -27.27 -6.96
C GLN A 109 -3.05 -26.64 -5.94
N GLY A 110 -4.21 -27.25 -5.68
CA GLY A 110 -5.24 -26.73 -4.79
C GLY A 110 -5.89 -25.44 -5.30
N ALA A 111 -5.88 -25.22 -6.62
CA ALA A 111 -6.40 -24.03 -7.28
C ALA A 111 -7.01 -24.40 -8.64
N CYS A 112 -7.71 -23.44 -9.28
CA CYS A 112 -8.32 -23.64 -10.60
C CYS A 112 -7.27 -24.00 -11.66
N CYS A 113 -7.56 -25.01 -12.49
CA CYS A 113 -6.66 -25.50 -13.55
C CYS A 113 -6.53 -24.56 -14.76
N LEU A 114 -7.45 -23.60 -14.94
CA LEU A 114 -7.51 -22.73 -16.13
C LEU A 114 -6.19 -21.99 -16.43
N GLY A 115 -5.41 -21.66 -15.40
CA GLY A 115 -4.07 -21.10 -15.59
C GLY A 115 -3.15 -22.05 -16.35
N ASN A 116 -3.07 -23.31 -15.92
CA ASN A 116 -2.25 -24.34 -16.55
C ASN A 116 -2.76 -24.71 -17.95
N VAL A 117 -4.08 -24.80 -18.10
CA VAL A 117 -4.74 -25.09 -19.39
C VAL A 117 -4.40 -24.01 -20.43
N ARG A 118 -4.57 -22.72 -20.08
CA ARG A 118 -4.21 -21.61 -20.97
C ARG A 118 -2.72 -21.58 -21.27
N GLN A 119 -1.89 -21.96 -20.30
CA GLN A 119 -0.45 -22.03 -20.51
C GLN A 119 -0.08 -23.17 -21.47
N ALA A 120 -0.68 -24.35 -21.33
CA ALA A 120 -0.51 -25.48 -22.25
C ALA A 120 -0.94 -25.10 -23.68
N MET A 121 -2.10 -24.45 -23.84
CA MET A 121 -2.57 -23.95 -25.13
C MET A 121 -1.59 -22.95 -25.76
N LYS A 122 -1.04 -22.02 -24.98
CA LYS A 122 -0.03 -21.06 -25.47
C LYS A 122 1.25 -21.75 -25.93
N TYR A 123 1.73 -22.74 -25.17
CA TYR A 123 2.92 -23.51 -25.56
C TYR A 123 2.67 -24.30 -26.86
N ALA A 124 1.50 -24.92 -27.00
CA ALA A 124 1.11 -25.62 -28.22
C ALA A 124 1.02 -24.68 -29.43
N GLN A 125 0.44 -23.48 -29.26
CA GLN A 125 0.35 -22.46 -30.32
C GLN A 125 1.72 -21.94 -30.75
N ALA A 126 2.60 -21.68 -29.78
CA ALA A 126 3.97 -21.23 -30.04
C ALA A 126 4.77 -22.30 -30.81
N GLY A 127 4.61 -23.58 -30.48
CA GLY A 127 5.24 -24.69 -31.20
C GLY A 127 4.81 -24.82 -32.66
N ARG A 128 3.65 -24.28 -33.04
CA ARG A 128 3.15 -24.24 -34.43
C ARG A 128 3.46 -22.93 -35.18
N GLY A 129 4.07 -21.95 -34.53
CA GLY A 129 4.21 -20.60 -35.09
C GLY A 129 2.87 -19.88 -35.30
N VAL A 130 1.78 -20.36 -34.68
CA VAL A 130 0.47 -19.69 -34.73
C VAL A 130 0.57 -18.44 -33.85
N ALA A 131 0.19 -17.29 -34.41
CA ALA A 131 0.12 -16.04 -33.67
C ALA A 131 -0.80 -16.23 -32.46
N ILE A 132 -0.22 -16.18 -31.25
CA ILE A 132 -0.96 -16.34 -29.99
C ILE A 132 -2.05 -15.26 -29.98
N PRO A 133 -3.35 -15.63 -29.93
CA PRO A 133 -4.40 -14.64 -29.84
C PRO A 133 -4.16 -13.81 -28.59
N LYS A 134 -3.82 -12.53 -28.76
CA LYS A 134 -3.78 -11.60 -27.62
C LYS A 134 -5.20 -11.62 -27.06
N ALA A 135 -5.33 -12.02 -25.79
CA ALA A 135 -6.61 -12.02 -25.11
C ALA A 135 -7.29 -10.67 -25.34
N SER A 136 -8.29 -10.64 -26.23
CA SER A 136 -9.11 -9.46 -26.42
C SER A 136 -9.93 -9.36 -25.14
N ARG A 137 -9.50 -8.47 -24.24
CA ARG A 137 -10.32 -8.08 -23.11
C ARG A 137 -11.47 -7.26 -23.68
N SER A 138 -12.53 -7.90 -24.15
CA SER A 138 -13.84 -7.28 -24.14
C SER A 138 -14.35 -7.31 -22.70
N ARG A 139 -13.90 -6.34 -21.89
CA ARG A 139 -14.60 -5.96 -20.66
C ARG A 139 -15.15 -4.55 -20.87
N PRO A 140 -16.38 -4.26 -20.40
CA PRO A 140 -16.82 -2.88 -20.29
C PRO A 140 -15.81 -2.11 -19.46
N ASP A 141 -15.62 -0.85 -19.81
CA ASP A 141 -14.39 -0.09 -19.63
C ASP A 141 -14.09 0.31 -18.17
N ALA A 142 -13.78 -0.67 -17.32
CA ALA A 142 -13.26 -0.48 -15.97
C ALA A 142 -11.75 -0.21 -15.96
N GLY A 143 -11.08 -0.41 -17.11
CA GLY A 143 -9.65 -0.17 -17.30
C GLY A 143 -9.34 1.32 -17.34
N THR A 144 -10.12 2.09 -18.10
CA THR A 144 -9.95 3.54 -18.21
C THR A 144 -10.19 4.24 -16.86
N ILE A 145 -11.18 3.82 -16.08
CA ILE A 145 -11.43 4.39 -14.74
C ILE A 145 -10.29 4.09 -13.76
N ALA A 146 -9.76 2.85 -13.76
CA ALA A 146 -8.66 2.48 -12.89
C ALA A 146 -7.31 3.12 -13.32
N GLN A 147 -7.07 3.28 -14.62
CA GLN A 147 -5.87 3.93 -15.15
C GLN A 147 -5.91 5.45 -14.94
N VAL A 148 -7.05 6.09 -15.19
CA VAL A 148 -7.26 7.51 -14.88
C VAL A 148 -7.15 7.74 -13.37
N GLY A 149 -7.69 6.84 -12.54
CA GLY A 149 -7.56 6.90 -11.09
C GLY A 149 -6.10 6.75 -10.61
N ALA A 150 -5.32 5.84 -11.19
CA ALA A 150 -3.91 5.67 -10.87
C ALA A 150 -3.06 6.87 -11.30
N LEU A 151 -3.32 7.41 -12.50
CA LEU A 151 -2.65 8.60 -13.02
C LEU A 151 -2.99 9.85 -12.20
N ALA A 152 -4.28 10.07 -11.89
CA ALA A 152 -4.73 11.17 -11.05
C ALA A 152 -4.13 11.08 -9.64
N SER A 153 -4.06 9.89 -9.05
CA SER A 153 -3.44 9.68 -7.73
C SER A 153 -1.94 9.95 -7.75
N ALA A 154 -1.23 9.54 -8.80
CA ALA A 154 0.20 9.81 -8.96
C ALA A 154 0.48 11.31 -9.15
N VAL A 155 -0.33 11.99 -9.96
CA VAL A 155 -0.23 13.45 -10.19
C VAL A 155 -0.57 14.22 -8.92
N ALA A 156 -1.64 13.86 -8.20
CA ALA A 156 -2.01 14.50 -6.93
C ALA A 156 -0.94 14.30 -5.84
N ALA A 157 -0.36 13.09 -5.75
CA ALA A 157 0.73 12.79 -4.83
C ALA A 157 2.04 13.51 -5.21
N SER A 158 2.27 13.76 -6.50
CA SER A 158 3.44 14.52 -6.96
C SER A 158 3.22 16.03 -6.75
N ALA A 159 1.98 16.50 -6.94
CA ALA A 159 1.59 17.89 -6.73
C ALA A 159 1.77 18.33 -5.27
N CYS A 160 1.54 17.48 -4.27
CA CYS A 160 1.73 17.89 -2.88
C CYS A 160 3.21 18.17 -2.50
N CYS A 161 4.18 17.69 -3.29
CA CYS A 161 5.61 17.92 -3.07
C CYS A 161 6.20 19.03 -3.95
N TRP A 162 5.67 19.21 -5.17
CA TRP A 162 6.22 20.16 -6.15
C TRP A 162 5.48 21.50 -6.13
N LEU A 163 4.18 21.50 -5.81
CA LEU A 163 3.37 22.70 -5.77
C LEU A 163 3.84 23.72 -4.73
N PRO A 164 4.28 23.33 -3.50
CA PRO A 164 4.83 24.30 -2.54
C PRO A 164 6.10 24.99 -3.07
N LEU A 165 7.02 24.24 -3.70
CA LEU A 165 8.24 24.79 -4.29
C LEU A 165 7.93 25.74 -5.46
N LEU A 166 6.93 25.39 -6.28
CA LEU A 166 6.51 26.18 -7.43
C LEU A 166 5.82 27.49 -7.01
N LEU A 167 5.02 27.45 -5.93
CA LEU A 167 4.37 28.63 -5.35
C LEU A 167 5.37 29.59 -4.68
N ILE A 168 6.40 29.04 -4.01
CA ILE A 168 7.51 29.83 -3.48
C ILE A 168 8.26 30.52 -4.65
N ALA A 169 8.50 29.80 -5.75
CA ALA A 169 9.17 30.34 -6.93
C ALA A 169 8.37 31.44 -7.64
N THR A 170 7.04 31.40 -7.60
CA THR A 170 6.17 32.44 -8.18
C THR A 170 5.84 33.58 -7.22
N GLY A 171 6.38 33.57 -5.99
CA GLY A 171 6.20 34.63 -5.01
C GLY A 171 4.78 34.72 -4.42
N VAL A 172 3.94 33.70 -4.65
CA VAL A 172 2.61 33.60 -4.05
C VAL A 172 2.81 33.07 -2.63
N SER A 173 2.80 33.96 -1.63
CA SER A 173 2.89 33.58 -0.23
C SER A 173 1.80 32.55 0.10
N GLY A 174 2.19 31.36 0.57
CA GLY A 174 1.31 30.21 0.77
C GLY A 174 0.12 30.42 1.73
N GLY A 175 -0.02 31.58 2.36
CA GLY A 175 -1.12 31.93 3.26
C GLY A 175 -2.51 31.87 2.62
N ALA A 176 -2.65 32.20 1.33
CA ALA A 176 -3.95 32.16 0.64
C ALA A 176 -4.45 30.74 0.37
N LEU A 177 -3.54 29.76 0.26
CA LEU A 177 -3.91 28.34 0.10
C LEU A 177 -4.05 27.66 1.46
N ALA A 178 -3.26 28.05 2.46
CA ALA A 178 -3.36 27.52 3.82
C ALA A 178 -4.74 27.74 4.43
N SER A 179 -5.33 28.93 4.29
CA SER A 179 -6.67 29.25 4.80
C SER A 179 -7.79 28.44 4.12
N ALA A 180 -7.65 28.16 2.82
CA ALA A 180 -8.58 27.30 2.10
C ALA A 180 -8.47 25.82 2.55
N PHE A 181 -7.26 25.31 2.81
CA PHE A 181 -7.07 23.95 3.31
C PHE A 181 -7.55 23.77 4.76
N GLU A 182 -7.46 24.81 5.61
CA GLU A 182 -8.01 24.76 6.97
C GLU A 182 -9.53 24.59 7.00
N ALA A 183 -10.25 25.26 6.09
CA ALA A 183 -11.70 25.14 6.00
C ALA A 183 -12.15 23.71 5.62
N TRP A 184 -11.37 22.99 4.81
CA TRP A 184 -11.66 21.62 4.36
C TRP A 184 -11.04 20.53 5.25
N ARG A 185 -10.12 20.91 6.14
CA ARG A 185 -9.45 20.02 7.10
C ARG A 185 -10.40 19.07 7.86
N PRO A 186 -11.55 19.51 8.42
CA PRO A 186 -12.46 18.62 9.16
C PRO A 186 -13.10 17.53 8.28
N VAL A 187 -13.13 17.70 6.95
CA VAL A 187 -13.68 16.71 6.01
C VAL A 187 -12.57 15.81 5.44
N LEU A 188 -11.39 16.39 5.15
CA LEU A 188 -10.28 15.66 4.52
C LEU A 188 -9.64 14.62 5.46
N LEU A 189 -9.54 14.93 6.76
CA LEU A 189 -8.99 13.99 7.76
C LEU A 189 -9.81 12.70 7.88
N PRO A 190 -11.13 12.73 8.15
CA PRO A 190 -11.93 11.51 8.24
C PRO A 190 -11.99 10.75 6.90
N ALA A 191 -12.01 11.45 5.76
CA ALA A 191 -11.94 10.81 4.44
C ALA A 191 -10.63 10.02 4.25
N THR A 192 -9.50 10.58 4.67
CA THR A 192 -8.18 9.93 4.59
C THR A 192 -8.11 8.71 5.53
N LEU A 193 -8.64 8.83 6.74
CA LEU A 193 -8.73 7.70 7.70
C LEU A 193 -9.63 6.57 7.17
N ALA A 194 -10.75 6.90 6.52
CA ALA A 194 -11.64 5.92 5.90
C ALA A 194 -10.95 5.17 4.75
N LEU A 195 -10.20 5.88 3.90
CA LEU A 195 -9.44 5.27 2.80
C LEU A 195 -8.30 4.37 3.31
N LEU A 196 -7.56 4.80 4.33
CA LEU A 196 -6.54 3.97 4.99
C LEU A 196 -7.15 2.74 5.66
N GLY A 197 -8.29 2.90 6.34
CA GLY A 197 -9.04 1.80 6.94
C GLY A 197 -9.49 0.76 5.91
N LEU A 198 -9.98 1.22 4.75
CA LEU A 198 -10.35 0.34 3.64
C LEU A 198 -9.13 -0.40 3.06
N ALA A 199 -8.00 0.29 2.92
CA ALA A 199 -6.75 -0.31 2.47
C ALA A 199 -6.25 -1.39 3.45
N PHE A 200 -6.31 -1.15 4.77
CA PHE A 200 -6.02 -2.16 5.79
C PHE A 200 -6.99 -3.34 5.72
N TYR A 201 -8.30 -3.08 5.60
CA TYR A 201 -9.32 -4.11 5.50
C TYR A 201 -9.05 -5.08 4.35
N PHE A 202 -8.80 -4.56 3.14
CA PHE A 202 -8.51 -5.42 1.98
C PHE A 202 -7.15 -6.12 2.06
N THR A 203 -6.15 -5.48 2.69
CA THR A 203 -4.81 -6.06 2.83
C THR A 203 -4.77 -7.21 3.86
N TYR A 204 -5.62 -7.16 4.90
CA TYR A 204 -5.59 -8.11 6.01
C TYR A 204 -6.78 -9.08 6.08
N ARG A 205 -7.84 -8.89 5.28
CA ARG A 205 -8.98 -9.83 5.26
C ARG A 205 -8.57 -11.18 4.66
N THR A 206 -8.42 -12.19 5.53
CA THR A 206 -8.25 -13.60 5.15
C THR A 206 -9.62 -14.24 4.92
N ARG A 207 -9.80 -14.97 3.81
CA ARG A 207 -11.02 -15.75 3.53
C ARG A 207 -10.97 -17.06 4.35
N ARG A 208 -11.95 -17.32 5.24
CA ARG A 208 -12.15 -18.61 5.94
C ARG A 208 -13.45 -19.29 5.46
N VAL A 209 -13.43 -20.62 5.31
CA VAL A 209 -14.63 -21.48 5.15
C VAL A 209 -14.42 -22.77 5.97
N ALA A 210 -15.49 -23.24 6.63
CA ALA A 210 -15.54 -24.24 7.71
C ALA A 210 -15.77 -25.71 7.24
N SER A 211 -15.51 -26.68 8.13
CA SER A 211 -15.40 -28.15 7.88
C SER A 211 -16.44 -29.02 8.63
N ALA A 212 -16.74 -30.22 8.09
CA ALA A 212 -17.24 -31.44 8.76
C ALA A 212 -16.93 -32.64 7.82
N GLY A 213 -16.10 -33.66 8.13
CA GLY A 213 -16.25 -34.82 9.06
C GLY A 213 -16.92 -36.01 8.32
N GLY A 214 -16.48 -37.28 8.23
CA GLY A 214 -15.36 -38.13 8.71
C GLY A 214 -15.59 -39.59 8.19
N GLY A 215 -14.64 -40.53 8.31
CA GLY A 215 -14.83 -41.99 8.08
C GLY A 215 -13.77 -42.73 7.21
N PRO A 216 -13.62 -44.08 7.28
CA PRO A 216 -12.38 -44.72 7.75
C PRO A 216 -11.64 -45.74 6.81
N ALA A 217 -10.31 -45.76 6.97
CA ALA A 217 -9.27 -46.83 6.96
C ALA A 217 -9.40 -48.18 6.20
N CYS A 218 -8.33 -48.55 5.47
CA CYS A 218 -7.86 -49.95 5.30
C CYS A 218 -6.37 -50.07 4.87
N CYS A 219 -5.63 -50.91 5.62
CA CYS A 219 -4.45 -51.73 5.29
C CYS A 219 -3.01 -51.16 5.28
N ALA A 220 -2.15 -51.88 6.02
CA ALA A 220 -0.70 -51.75 6.20
C ALA A 220 0.00 -53.03 5.65
N PRO A 221 1.33 -53.24 5.80
CA PRO A 221 2.31 -53.02 4.73
C PRO A 221 3.10 -54.27 4.33
N ALA A 222 3.66 -54.29 3.11
CA ALA A 222 4.71 -55.24 2.74
C ALA A 222 6.09 -54.61 2.98
N ARG A 223 6.87 -55.24 3.86
CA ARG A 223 8.29 -54.98 4.12
C ARG A 223 9.16 -55.76 3.12
N THR A 224 10.19 -55.12 2.57
CA THR A 224 11.53 -55.67 2.26
C THR A 224 12.48 -54.47 2.12
N ALA A 225 13.34 -54.15 3.09
CA ALA A 225 14.69 -54.69 3.38
C ALA A 225 15.80 -54.25 2.40
N ARG A 226 16.78 -53.49 2.96
CA ARG A 226 18.19 -53.25 2.56
C ARG A 226 18.49 -52.47 1.26
N THR A 227 19.54 -51.65 1.13
CA THR A 227 20.74 -51.31 1.94
C THR A 227 21.28 -49.94 1.50
N GLU A 228 21.89 -49.23 2.44
CA GLU A 228 22.88 -48.12 2.37
C GLU A 228 23.33 -47.53 1.02
N SER A 229 23.19 -46.20 0.89
CA SER A 229 24.28 -45.25 0.59
C SER A 229 23.74 -43.82 0.64
N GLY A 230 24.20 -43.04 1.64
CA GLY A 230 24.09 -41.59 1.59
C GLY A 230 25.01 -41.02 0.50
N PRO A 231 24.76 -39.79 0.03
CA PRO A 231 25.32 -38.67 0.76
C PRO A 231 24.38 -37.47 0.91
N GLU A 232 24.74 -36.64 1.88
CA GLU A 232 24.27 -35.29 2.13
C GLU A 232 24.07 -34.49 0.83
N ALA A 233 22.81 -34.25 0.44
CA ALA A 233 22.46 -33.29 -0.59
C ALA A 233 21.09 -32.65 -0.30
N CYS A 234 20.98 -32.00 0.86
CA CYS A 234 19.87 -31.08 1.14
C CYS A 234 20.35 -29.93 2.03
N ARG A 235 21.42 -29.24 1.59
CA ARG A 235 21.70 -27.87 2.06
C ARG A 235 21.24 -26.90 0.97
N PRO A 236 20.24 -26.03 1.23
CA PRO A 236 19.76 -25.10 0.21
C PRO A 236 20.86 -24.09 -0.15
N PRO A 237 20.96 -23.65 -1.42
CA PRO A 237 21.82 -22.54 -1.76
C PRO A 237 21.31 -21.26 -1.06
N HIS A 238 22.26 -20.47 -0.57
CA HIS A 238 22.04 -19.13 -0.06
C HIS A 238 21.25 -18.31 -1.09
N ARG A 239 20.14 -17.70 -0.65
CA ARG A 239 19.36 -16.77 -1.48
C ARG A 239 20.28 -15.63 -1.94
N SER A 240 20.46 -15.49 -3.24
CA SER A 240 20.82 -14.19 -3.82
C SER A 240 19.61 -13.26 -3.63
N ALA A 241 19.89 -12.09 -3.08
CA ALA A 241 18.92 -11.08 -2.71
C ALA A 241 18.26 -10.46 -3.96
N GLY A 242 17.20 -11.09 -4.46
CA GLY A 242 16.19 -10.44 -5.29
C GLY A 242 15.10 -9.86 -4.38
N PHE A 243 15.07 -8.54 -4.20
CA PHE A 243 14.07 -7.84 -3.41
C PHE A 243 12.65 -8.16 -3.93
N ALA A 244 11.91 -8.96 -3.17
CA ALA A 244 10.52 -9.31 -3.49
C ALA A 244 9.60 -8.11 -3.19
N PHE A 245 9.29 -7.33 -4.23
CA PHE A 245 8.46 -6.12 -4.15
C PHE A 245 7.09 -6.33 -3.47
N HIS A 246 6.56 -7.56 -3.47
CA HIS A 246 5.27 -7.91 -2.86
C HIS A 246 5.27 -7.95 -1.32
N GLN A 247 6.45 -8.02 -0.68
CA GLN A 247 6.61 -7.96 0.78
C GLN A 247 6.63 -6.51 1.30
N LEU A 248 6.70 -5.51 0.40
CA LEU A 248 6.78 -4.09 0.75
C LEU A 248 5.41 -3.43 0.97
N ASN A 249 4.32 -4.01 0.46
CA ASN A 249 2.97 -3.42 0.63
C ASN A 249 2.55 -3.26 2.09
N LYS A 250 2.94 -4.20 2.97
CA LYS A 250 2.62 -4.12 4.40
C LYS A 250 3.45 -3.04 5.12
N PRO A 251 4.79 -3.03 5.06
CA PRO A 251 5.57 -1.99 5.71
C PRO A 251 5.32 -0.61 5.13
N ILE A 252 5.10 -0.48 3.80
CA ILE A 252 4.74 0.82 3.18
C ILE A 252 3.42 1.35 3.74
N LEU A 253 2.40 0.50 3.89
CA LEU A 253 1.10 0.92 4.46
C LEU A 253 1.26 1.43 5.91
N TRP A 254 2.09 0.77 6.71
CA TRP A 254 2.39 1.22 8.08
C TRP A 254 3.19 2.53 8.11
N VAL A 255 4.20 2.69 7.24
CA VAL A 255 4.99 3.92 7.13
C VAL A 255 4.10 5.10 6.73
N VAL A 256 3.24 4.93 5.71
CA VAL A 256 2.30 5.96 5.27
C VAL A 256 1.31 6.30 6.39
N THR A 257 0.80 5.29 7.11
CA THR A 257 -0.13 5.52 8.23
C THR A 257 0.53 6.31 9.36
N ILE A 258 1.76 5.95 9.74
CA ILE A 258 2.52 6.69 10.76
C ILE A 258 2.77 8.13 10.31
N LEU A 259 3.16 8.34 9.06
CA LEU A 259 3.38 9.68 8.51
C LEU A 259 2.10 10.53 8.53
N VAL A 260 0.98 9.97 8.07
CA VAL A 260 -0.32 10.67 8.07
C VAL A 260 -0.77 11.02 9.48
N LEU A 261 -0.65 10.09 10.44
CA LEU A 261 -0.96 10.35 11.84
C LEU A 261 -0.01 11.43 12.39
N ALA A 262 1.29 11.31 12.16
CA ALA A 262 2.27 12.31 12.59
C ALA A 262 1.87 13.70 12.10
N PHE A 263 1.65 13.90 10.79
CA PHE A 263 1.21 15.16 10.20
C PHE A 263 -0.18 15.64 10.65
N ALA A 264 -1.12 14.73 10.93
CA ALA A 264 -2.44 15.09 11.44
C ALA A 264 -2.36 15.65 12.87
N PHE A 265 -1.47 15.08 13.70
CA PHE A 265 -1.20 15.52 15.07
C PHE A 265 -0.12 16.64 15.16
N PHE A 266 0.68 16.84 14.11
CA PHE A 266 1.76 17.83 14.04
C PHE A 266 1.40 19.33 14.01
N PRO A 267 0.20 19.80 13.60
CA PRO A 267 -0.06 21.25 13.50
C PRO A 267 0.07 21.95 14.84
N ASN A 268 -0.31 21.25 15.92
CA ASN A 268 -0.23 21.77 17.28
C ASN A 268 1.19 21.72 17.86
N TYR A 269 2.15 21.09 17.17
CA TYR A 269 3.52 20.90 17.64
C TYR A 269 4.55 21.74 16.88
N VAL A 270 4.34 22.07 15.60
CA VAL A 270 5.24 22.99 14.86
C VAL A 270 5.27 24.35 15.52
N ASP A 271 4.13 24.82 16.01
CA ASP A 271 4.04 26.06 16.75
C ASP A 271 4.88 26.02 18.03
N TYR A 272 4.82 24.91 18.77
CA TYR A 272 5.65 24.66 19.96
C TYR A 272 7.15 24.48 19.64
N LEU A 273 7.50 23.95 18.46
CA LEU A 273 8.89 23.69 18.05
C LEU A 273 9.55 24.93 17.42
N MET A 274 8.76 25.84 16.84
CA MET A 274 9.23 27.05 16.17
C MET A 274 9.12 28.31 17.05
N HIS A 275 8.38 28.29 18.17
CA HIS A 275 8.42 29.30 19.24
C HIS A 275 9.71 29.24 20.08
N GLY A 276 10.83 28.98 19.42
CA GLY A 276 12.17 28.95 20.01
C GLY A 276 12.92 30.24 19.71
N LYS A 277 12.75 31.22 20.60
CA LYS A 277 13.51 32.48 20.80
C LYS A 277 12.87 33.72 20.17
N ASP A 278 12.23 34.51 21.04
CA ASP A 278 11.96 35.93 20.86
C ASP A 278 13.19 36.64 20.26
N ALA A 279 13.20 36.88 18.95
CA ALA A 279 14.31 37.54 18.27
C ALA A 279 14.49 39.00 18.74
N ILE A 280 13.43 39.57 19.33
CA ILE A 280 13.38 40.93 19.85
C ILE A 280 14.00 41.03 21.26
N ALA A 281 13.97 39.96 22.07
CA ALA A 281 14.48 40.00 23.45
C ALA A 281 16.03 39.95 23.55
N ALA A 282 16.72 39.55 22.48
CA ALA A 282 18.17 39.29 22.51
C ALA A 282 19.05 40.43 21.95
N ARG A 283 18.48 41.51 21.42
CA ARG A 283 19.22 42.66 20.89
C ARG A 283 19.01 43.90 21.75
N SER A 284 20.00 44.24 22.57
CA SER A 284 19.98 45.41 23.47
C SER A 284 20.07 46.78 22.80
N ASP A 285 20.09 46.84 21.46
CA ASP A 285 20.21 48.06 20.65
C ASP A 285 18.88 48.49 20.00
N LEU A 286 17.82 47.70 20.19
CA LEU A 286 16.49 47.99 19.63
C LEU A 286 15.55 48.51 20.72
N ASP A 287 14.88 49.64 20.43
CA ASP A 287 13.74 50.11 21.20
C ASP A 287 12.52 49.25 20.87
N ARG A 288 11.80 48.80 21.90
CA ARG A 288 10.70 47.85 21.80
C ARG A 288 9.37 48.58 21.98
N THR A 289 8.61 48.70 20.91
CA THR A 289 7.27 49.27 20.93
C THR A 289 6.23 48.15 20.88
N VAL A 290 5.28 48.15 21.82
CA VAL A 290 4.17 47.18 21.87
C VAL A 290 2.85 47.89 21.57
N VAL A 291 2.07 47.33 20.65
CA VAL A 291 0.77 47.87 20.22
C VAL A 291 -0.28 46.78 20.37
N GLN A 292 -1.36 47.05 21.11
CA GLN A 292 -2.55 46.20 21.11
C GLN A 292 -3.37 46.46 19.85
N ILE A 293 -3.92 45.39 19.27
CA ILE A 293 -4.68 45.45 18.02
C ILE A 293 -6.07 44.87 18.23
N ASP A 294 -7.08 45.70 17.93
CA ASP A 294 -8.49 45.34 17.97
C ASP A 294 -9.02 45.02 16.56
N GLY A 295 -9.91 44.02 16.50
CA GLY A 295 -10.57 43.58 15.26
C GLY A 295 -9.86 42.44 14.51
N MET A 296 -8.74 41.93 15.02
CA MET A 296 -8.06 40.75 14.47
C MET A 296 -8.83 39.46 14.82
N THR A 297 -9.10 38.62 13.82
CA THR A 297 -9.97 37.43 13.97
C THR A 297 -9.33 36.10 13.59
N CYS A 298 -8.12 36.10 13.03
CA CYS A 298 -7.34 34.89 12.74
C CYS A 298 -5.84 35.17 12.61
N GLU A 299 -5.02 34.11 12.59
CA GLU A 299 -3.57 34.19 12.35
C GLU A 299 -3.22 34.80 10.97
N GLY A 300 -4.08 34.61 9.97
CA GLY A 300 -3.93 35.25 8.66
C GLY A 300 -4.00 36.77 8.72
N CYS A 301 -4.84 37.33 9.59
CA CYS A 301 -4.88 38.77 9.86
C CYS A 301 -3.57 39.24 10.52
N ALA A 302 -3.01 38.45 11.45
CA ALA A 302 -1.73 38.76 12.11
C ALA A 302 -0.59 38.88 11.08
N ALA A 303 -0.47 37.90 10.17
CA ALA A 303 0.54 37.92 9.11
C ALA A 303 0.41 39.12 8.17
N GLY A 304 -0.82 39.53 7.84
CA GLY A 304 -1.09 40.71 7.00
C GLY A 304 -0.66 42.02 7.66
N ILE A 305 -0.88 42.16 8.96
CA ILE A 305 -0.44 43.33 9.73
C ILE A 305 1.08 43.33 9.88
N GLU A 306 1.69 42.19 10.17
CA GLU A 306 3.14 42.05 10.29
C GLU A 306 3.85 42.48 9.00
N ALA A 307 3.37 42.01 7.86
CA ALA A 307 3.91 42.37 6.55
C ALA A 307 3.77 43.89 6.25
N SER A 308 2.74 44.53 6.78
CA SER A 308 2.51 45.98 6.60
C SER A 308 3.43 46.80 7.51
N LEU A 309 3.63 46.38 8.76
CA LEU A 309 4.54 47.01 9.71
C LEU A 309 6.01 46.95 9.26
N ARG A 310 6.45 45.82 8.68
CA ARG A 310 7.82 45.67 8.15
C ARG A 310 8.15 46.60 6.97
N ARG A 311 7.15 47.20 6.31
CA ARG A 311 7.36 48.15 5.21
C ARG A 311 7.62 49.58 5.68
N ILE A 312 7.36 49.88 6.95
CA ILE A 312 7.61 51.21 7.50
C ILE A 312 9.13 51.43 7.57
N PRO A 313 9.67 52.50 6.96
CA PRO A 313 11.08 52.85 7.10
C PRO A 313 11.45 53.03 8.58
N GLY A 314 12.55 52.38 9.02
CA GLY A 314 13.00 52.39 10.41
C GLY A 314 12.57 51.16 11.23
N VAL A 315 11.67 50.30 10.72
CA VAL A 315 11.35 49.01 11.37
C VAL A 315 12.42 47.97 11.02
N VAL A 316 13.10 47.45 12.05
CA VAL A 316 14.10 46.36 11.89
C VAL A 316 13.42 45.00 12.05
N THR A 317 12.48 44.91 12.98
CA THR A 317 11.71 43.69 13.27
C THR A 317 10.27 44.06 13.60
N ALA A 318 9.30 43.31 13.09
CA ALA A 318 7.92 43.36 13.54
C ALA A 318 7.38 41.94 13.62
N GLU A 319 6.74 41.62 14.74
CA GLU A 319 6.10 40.34 15.04
C GLU A 319 4.68 40.62 15.55
N VAL A 320 3.69 39.89 15.04
CA VAL A 320 2.28 40.09 15.42
C VAL A 320 1.71 38.76 15.92
N SER A 321 1.25 38.75 17.17
CA SER A 321 0.64 37.57 17.79
C SER A 321 -0.88 37.69 17.79
N TYR A 322 -1.54 36.72 17.16
CA TYR A 322 -3.00 36.59 17.22
C TYR A 322 -3.48 36.30 18.65
N ASP A 323 -2.85 35.33 19.33
CA ASP A 323 -3.25 34.93 20.68
C ASP A 323 -3.15 36.06 21.70
N LYS A 324 -2.09 36.87 21.61
CA LYS A 324 -1.86 38.01 22.50
C LYS A 324 -2.55 39.29 22.04
N ARG A 325 -3.09 39.32 20.81
CA ARG A 325 -3.64 40.52 20.14
C ARG A 325 -2.69 41.71 20.18
N GLN A 326 -1.40 41.43 20.00
CA GLN A 326 -0.33 42.41 20.16
C GLN A 326 0.65 42.34 18.99
N ALA A 327 1.11 43.51 18.56
CA ALA A 327 2.26 43.67 17.70
C ALA A 327 3.45 44.16 18.52
N VAL A 328 4.60 43.51 18.34
CA VAL A 328 5.89 43.93 18.91
C VAL A 328 6.77 44.41 17.78
N ILE A 329 7.20 45.66 17.86
CA ILE A 329 7.99 46.34 16.84
C ILE A 329 9.35 46.70 17.47
N GLY A 330 10.42 46.32 16.78
CA GLY A 330 11.79 46.69 17.13
C GLY A 330 12.33 47.70 16.14
N SER A 331 12.75 48.87 16.65
CA SER A 331 13.40 49.93 15.89
C SER A 331 14.77 50.27 16.49
N PRO A 332 15.74 50.77 15.71
CA PRO A 332 17.02 51.19 16.25
C PRO A 332 16.83 52.31 17.29
N SER A 333 17.59 52.28 18.38
CA SER A 333 17.52 53.31 19.43
C SER A 333 17.85 54.73 18.91
N THR A 334 18.49 54.81 17.75
CA THR A 334 18.91 56.05 17.07
C THR A 334 17.84 56.68 16.18
N GLU A 335 16.77 55.94 15.83
CA GLU A 335 15.72 56.39 14.90
C GLU A 335 14.34 56.05 15.45
N ARG A 336 13.60 57.06 15.92
CA ARG A 336 12.23 56.88 16.42
C ARG A 336 11.22 56.90 15.28
N ILE A 337 10.46 55.83 15.17
CA ILE A 337 9.34 55.72 14.25
C ILE A 337 8.18 56.59 14.74
N SER A 338 7.52 57.28 13.83
CA SER A 338 6.30 58.04 14.16
C SER A 338 5.20 57.09 14.65
N PRO A 339 4.61 57.32 15.84
CA PRO A 339 3.48 56.53 16.34
C PRO A 339 2.30 56.50 15.35
N GLN A 340 2.07 57.59 14.63
CA GLN A 340 1.00 57.66 13.64
C GLN A 340 1.25 56.75 12.44
N ALA A 341 2.50 56.61 11.99
CA ALA A 341 2.85 55.73 10.88
C ALA A 341 2.55 54.25 11.19
N ILE A 342 2.76 53.83 12.44
CA ILE A 342 2.44 52.48 12.92
C ILE A 342 0.92 52.26 12.92
N LEU A 343 0.15 53.21 13.45
CA LEU A 343 -1.31 53.13 13.49
C LEU A 343 -1.93 53.15 12.08
N ASP A 344 -1.38 53.96 11.17
CA ASP A 344 -1.85 54.03 9.79
C ASP A 344 -1.52 52.74 9.03
N ALA A 345 -0.37 52.12 9.26
CA ALA A 345 -0.05 50.82 8.68
C ALA A 345 -1.00 49.72 9.16
N ILE A 346 -1.35 49.71 10.45
CA ILE A 346 -2.35 48.77 11.02
C ILE A 346 -3.73 49.01 10.38
N ARG A 347 -4.14 50.27 10.23
CA ARG A 347 -5.40 50.63 9.58
C ARG A 347 -5.42 50.23 8.10
N GLN A 348 -4.32 50.43 7.38
CA GLN A 348 -4.20 50.08 5.95
C GLN A 348 -4.14 48.56 5.72
N ALA A 349 -3.67 47.78 6.69
CA ALA A 349 -3.59 46.33 6.59
C ALA A 349 -4.97 45.63 6.59
N GLY A 350 -6.03 46.30 7.05
CA GLY A 350 -7.38 45.71 7.04
C GLY A 350 -8.45 46.43 7.87
N GLY A 351 -8.29 47.72 8.17
CA GLY A 351 -9.26 48.50 8.94
C GLY A 351 -9.20 48.27 10.45
N TYR A 352 -8.13 47.67 10.95
CA TYR A 352 -7.95 47.39 12.38
C TYR A 352 -7.63 48.66 13.18
N THR A 353 -7.91 48.62 14.48
CA THR A 353 -7.58 49.72 15.40
C THR A 353 -6.42 49.30 16.28
N GLY A 354 -5.38 50.13 16.34
CA GLY A 354 -4.23 49.92 17.21
C GLY A 354 -4.20 50.92 18.36
N HIS A 355 -3.77 50.48 19.53
CA HIS A 355 -3.50 51.33 20.69
C HIS A 355 -2.14 50.98 21.29
N PHE A 356 -1.31 52.00 21.54
CA PHE A 356 0.00 51.78 22.18
C PHE A 356 -0.22 51.28 23.61
N PHE A 357 0.43 50.17 23.93
CA PHE A 357 0.37 49.60 25.27
C PHE A 357 1.39 50.32 26.15
N ASP A 358 0.92 51.11 27.12
CA ASP A 358 1.75 51.69 28.16
C ASP A 358 1.79 50.70 29.34
N PRO A 359 2.93 50.05 29.63
CA PRO A 359 3.02 49.14 30.75
C PRO A 359 2.96 49.97 32.05
N ASP A 360 1.78 50.05 32.68
CA ASP A 360 1.66 50.55 34.05
C ASP A 360 2.55 49.67 34.96
N PRO A 361 3.59 50.21 35.62
CA PRO A 361 4.50 49.43 36.45
C PRO A 361 3.87 48.92 37.76
N ARG A 362 2.54 48.92 37.91
CA ARG A 362 1.82 48.62 39.15
C ARG A 362 0.68 47.59 39.04
N GLN A 363 0.77 46.60 38.16
CA GLN A 363 -0.09 45.42 38.29
C GLN A 363 0.72 44.12 38.36
N PRO A 364 0.47 43.27 39.39
CA PRO A 364 1.33 42.17 39.83
C PRO A 364 1.34 40.95 38.91
#